data_AF-A0A954XV61-F1
#
_entry.id   AF-A0A954XV61-F1
#
_cell.length_a   1.000
_cell.length_b   1.000
_cell.length_c   1.000
_cell.angle_alpha   90.00
_cell.angle_beta   90.00
_cell.angle_gamma   90.00
#
_symmetry.space_group_name_H-M   'P 1'
#
loop_
_entity.id
_entity.type
_entity.pdbx_description
1 polymer ?
#
loop_
_entity_poly.entity_id
_entity_poly.type
_entity_poly.pdbx_seq_one_letter_code
_entity_poly.pdbx_strand_id
1 'polypeptide(L)'
;MHPIERLRFVARATSAPDEDVVSEAAASLASFASDPTSLVTACRRLIDRHPANGPVWWVCARTLLAADPADEAWRCHAELDADPTLDELAHALPDGGRVAVVGWPERLGAPLSRRGDLEVRVVDVDGD
;
A
#
# COMPACT_ATOMS: atom_id res chain seq x y z
N MET A 1 14.05 16.56 -4.64
CA MET A 1 12.82 16.88 -3.90
C MET A 1 13.14 16.82 -2.41
N HIS A 2 12.77 17.83 -1.64
CA HIS A 2 13.03 17.83 -0.19
C HIS A 2 12.12 16.80 0.53
N PRO A 3 12.58 16.12 1.60
CA PRO A 3 11.78 15.11 2.34
C PRO A 3 10.34 15.52 2.67
N ILE A 4 10.16 16.73 3.22
CA ILE A 4 8.84 17.29 3.54
C ILE A 4 7.98 17.55 2.29
N GLU A 5 8.58 17.89 1.15
CA GLU A 5 7.85 18.09 -0.11
C GLU A 5 7.35 16.76 -0.66
N ARG A 6 8.18 15.71 -0.58
CA ARG A 6 7.81 14.34 -0.95
C ARG A 6 6.65 13.83 -0.12
N LEU A 7 6.73 13.98 1.21
CA LEU A 7 5.63 13.59 2.10
C LEU A 7 4.34 14.36 1.83
N ARG A 8 4.43 15.67 1.52
CA ARG A 8 3.26 16.48 1.14
C ARG A 8 2.64 16.04 -0.17
N PHE A 9 3.44 15.58 -1.12
CA PHE A 9 2.96 15.03 -2.37
C PHE A 9 2.20 13.71 -2.11
N VAL A 10 2.81 12.79 -1.37
CA VAL A 10 2.20 11.49 -1.01
C VAL A 10 0.90 11.67 -0.25
N ALA A 11 0.88 12.49 0.79
CA ALA A 11 -0.33 12.78 1.56
C ALA A 11 -1.42 13.50 0.74
N ARG A 12 -1.14 14.02 -0.45
CA ARG A 12 -2.16 14.64 -1.30
C ARG A 12 -2.69 13.69 -2.37
N ALA A 13 -2.04 12.54 -2.60
CA ALA A 13 -2.40 11.58 -3.62
C ALA A 13 -3.65 10.77 -3.20
N THR A 14 -4.83 11.39 -3.30
CA THR A 14 -6.11 10.73 -2.92
C THR A 14 -6.67 9.84 -4.03
N SER A 15 -6.19 10.04 -5.26
CA SER A 15 -6.58 9.25 -6.44
C SER A 15 -5.50 8.25 -6.86
N ALA A 16 -4.41 8.13 -6.08
CA ALA A 16 -3.39 7.13 -6.34
C ALA A 16 -3.83 5.78 -5.75
N PRO A 17 -3.39 4.66 -6.32
CA PRO A 17 -3.53 3.35 -5.69
C PRO A 17 -2.97 3.38 -4.25
N ASP A 18 -3.68 2.71 -3.34
CA ASP A 18 -3.31 2.68 -1.92
C ASP A 18 -1.88 2.17 -1.67
N GLU A 19 -1.40 1.32 -2.56
CA GLU A 19 -0.07 0.72 -2.58
C GLU A 19 1.04 1.72 -2.87
N ASP A 20 0.82 2.55 -3.89
CA ASP A 20 1.76 3.59 -4.27
C ASP A 20 1.91 4.61 -3.14
N VAL A 21 0.80 4.92 -2.47
CA VAL A 21 0.77 5.80 -1.30
C VAL A 21 1.60 5.20 -0.16
N VAL A 22 1.39 3.93 0.20
CA VAL A 22 2.15 3.32 1.32
C VAL A 22 3.63 3.13 0.97
N SER A 23 3.93 2.76 -0.27
CA SER A 23 5.30 2.54 -0.76
C SER A 23 6.12 3.83 -0.70
N GLU A 24 5.58 4.95 -1.20
CA GLU A 24 6.23 6.26 -1.11
C GLU A 24 6.20 6.84 0.32
N ALA A 25 5.18 6.52 1.12
CA ALA A 25 5.15 6.88 2.54
C ALA A 25 6.29 6.21 3.30
N ALA A 26 6.55 4.92 3.09
CA ALA A 26 7.65 4.20 3.72
C ALA A 26 9.01 4.85 3.41
N ALA A 27 9.30 5.09 2.12
CA ALA A 27 10.51 5.78 1.69
C ALA A 27 10.63 7.20 2.28
N SER A 28 9.51 7.91 2.40
CA SER A 28 9.48 9.24 3.01
C SER A 28 9.71 9.20 4.53
N LEU A 29 9.16 8.23 5.25
CA LEU A 29 9.31 8.11 6.70
C LEU A 29 10.76 7.82 7.11
N ALA A 30 11.48 7.02 6.31
CA ALA A 30 12.90 6.74 6.55
C ALA A 30 13.75 8.02 6.67
N SER A 31 13.37 9.09 5.95
CA SER A 31 14.08 10.37 5.97
C SER A 31 13.88 11.19 7.26
N PHE A 32 12.92 10.84 8.11
CA PHE A 32 12.65 11.51 9.39
C PHE A 32 13.25 10.78 10.60
N ALA A 33 13.99 9.67 10.39
CA ALA A 33 14.46 8.81 11.48
C ALA A 33 15.32 9.52 12.55
N SER A 34 16.04 10.59 12.16
CA SER A 34 16.86 11.39 13.08
C SER A 34 16.10 12.49 13.83
N ASP A 35 14.80 12.68 13.53
CA ASP A 35 13.91 13.64 14.20
C ASP A 35 12.60 12.95 14.61
N PRO A 36 12.54 12.39 15.83
CA PRO A 36 11.36 11.70 16.34
C PRO A 36 10.09 12.57 16.36
N THR A 37 10.22 13.88 16.56
CA THR A 37 9.06 14.78 16.60
C THR A 37 8.47 14.97 15.21
N SER A 38 9.34 15.15 14.21
CA SER A 38 8.91 15.21 12.81
C SER A 38 8.36 13.87 12.33
N LEU A 39 8.94 12.74 12.76
CA LEU A 39 8.43 11.41 12.43
C LEU A 39 7.01 11.18 12.94
N VAL A 40 6.73 11.46 14.23
CA VAL A 40 5.37 11.37 14.81
C VAL A 40 4.40 12.27 14.06
N THR A 41 4.82 13.49 13.74
CA THR A 41 3.99 14.46 13.00
C THR A 41 3.69 13.97 11.58
N ALA A 42 4.68 13.35 10.91
CA ALA A 42 4.53 12.76 9.59
C ALA A 42 3.53 11.60 9.61
N CYS A 43 3.69 10.65 10.55
CA CYS A 43 2.77 9.52 10.73
C CYS A 43 1.32 9.99 10.98
N ARG A 44 1.13 10.95 11.89
CA ARG A 44 -0.21 11.49 12.17
C ARG A 44 -0.88 12.07 10.92
N ARG A 45 -0.12 12.83 10.12
CA ARG A 45 -0.64 13.45 8.89
C ARG A 45 -0.99 12.42 7.81
N LEU A 46 -0.19 11.36 7.67
CA LEU A 46 -0.49 10.26 6.74
C LEU A 46 -1.78 9.56 7.14
N ILE A 47 -1.92 9.21 8.42
CA ILE A 47 -3.10 8.53 8.97
C ILE A 47 -4.35 9.41 8.86
N ASP A 48 -4.29 10.67 9.28
CA ASP A 48 -5.41 11.62 9.21
C ASP A 48 -5.95 11.74 7.76
N ARG A 49 -5.09 11.51 6.77
CA ARG A 49 -5.37 11.73 5.36
C ARG A 49 -5.74 10.48 4.58
N HIS A 50 -5.25 9.32 5.02
CA HIS A 50 -5.54 8.00 4.46
C HIS A 50 -6.08 7.05 5.55
N PRO A 51 -7.16 7.41 6.27
CA PRO A 51 -7.60 6.67 7.44
C PRO A 51 -8.08 5.25 7.12
N ALA A 52 -8.56 5.01 5.89
CA ALA A 52 -9.03 3.71 5.41
C ALA A 52 -7.91 2.83 4.81
N ASN A 53 -6.72 3.39 4.58
CA ASN A 53 -5.59 2.65 4.03
C ASN A 53 -4.85 1.93 5.18
N GLY A 54 -5.23 0.67 5.42
CA GLY A 54 -4.62 -0.18 6.46
C GLY A 54 -3.08 -0.27 6.39
N PRO A 55 -2.47 -0.46 5.20
CA PRO A 55 -1.01 -0.44 5.05
C PRO A 55 -0.32 0.82 5.57
N VAL A 56 -0.94 2.00 5.44
CA VAL A 56 -0.41 3.25 6.02
C VAL A 56 -0.31 3.16 7.55
N TRP A 57 -1.34 2.63 8.22
CA TRP A 57 -1.29 2.41 9.67
C TRP A 57 -0.18 1.44 10.05
N TRP A 58 -0.05 0.35 9.30
CA TRP A 58 0.95 -0.68 9.53
C TRP A 58 2.38 -0.14 9.45
N VAL A 59 2.75 0.58 8.39
CA VAL A 59 4.09 1.16 8.26
C VAL A 59 4.35 2.22 9.34
N CYS A 60 3.38 3.11 9.61
CA CYS A 60 3.52 4.13 10.64
C CYS A 60 3.76 3.52 12.03
N ALA A 61 2.99 2.48 12.39
CA ALA A 61 3.13 1.82 13.69
C ALA A 61 4.48 1.11 13.82
N ARG A 62 4.91 0.36 12.80
CA ARG A 62 6.20 -0.33 12.81
C ARG A 62 7.36 0.64 12.92
N THR A 63 7.40 1.66 12.06
CA THR A 63 8.46 2.67 12.05
C THR A 63 8.56 3.44 13.37
N LEU A 64 7.44 3.78 14.01
CA LEU A 64 7.42 4.50 15.29
C LEU A 64 7.94 3.69 16.48
N LEU A 65 7.77 2.36 16.44
CA LEU A 65 8.13 1.47 17.54
C LEU A 65 9.50 0.81 17.37
N ALA A 66 10.13 0.96 16.20
CA ALA A 66 11.42 0.38 15.90
C ALA A 66 12.56 1.10 16.61
N ALA A 67 13.60 0.33 16.96
CA ALA A 67 14.86 0.88 17.48
C ALA A 67 15.61 1.69 16.41
N ASP A 68 15.48 1.29 15.14
CA ASP A 68 15.96 2.02 13.97
C ASP A 68 14.78 2.29 13.01
N PRO A 69 14.18 3.50 13.07
CA PRO A 69 13.05 3.84 12.22
C PRO A 69 13.39 3.86 10.72
N ALA A 70 14.62 4.21 10.34
CA ALA A 70 14.99 4.28 8.94
C ALA A 70 15.06 2.89 8.31
N ASP A 71 15.78 1.98 8.98
CA ASP A 71 15.89 0.58 8.56
C ASP A 71 14.51 -0.10 8.53
N GLU A 72 13.68 0.13 9.55
CA GLU A 72 12.34 -0.44 9.60
C GLU A 72 11.43 0.06 8.47
N ALA A 73 11.47 1.34 8.15
CA ALA A 73 10.69 1.89 7.04
C ALA A 73 11.09 1.26 5.70
N TRP A 74 12.39 1.03 5.46
CA TRP A 74 12.86 0.32 4.27
C TRP A 74 12.48 -1.16 4.26
N ARG A 75 12.50 -1.83 5.41
CA ARG A 75 11.99 -3.21 5.52
C ARG A 75 10.51 -3.30 5.18
N CYS A 76 9.70 -2.39 5.69
CA CYS A 76 8.27 -2.34 5.37
C CYS A 76 8.04 -2.16 3.86
N HIS A 77 8.83 -1.27 3.22
CA HIS A 77 8.77 -1.08 1.78
C HIS A 77 9.13 -2.37 1.01
N ALA A 78 10.21 -3.04 1.40
CA ALA A 78 10.62 -4.30 0.77
C ALA A 78 9.61 -5.44 1.00
N GLU A 79 9.00 -5.53 2.18
CA GLU A 79 7.96 -6.50 2.49
C GLU A 79 6.68 -6.28 1.65
N LEU A 80 6.31 -5.02 1.40
CA LEU A 80 5.17 -4.69 0.52
C LEU A 80 5.45 -5.03 -0.94
N ASP A 81 6.65 -4.70 -1.43
CA ASP A 81 7.06 -4.99 -2.81
C ASP A 81 7.15 -6.50 -3.06
N ALA A 82 7.60 -7.26 -2.06
CA ALA A 82 7.73 -8.72 -2.13
C ALA A 82 6.47 -9.49 -1.70
N ASP A 83 5.34 -8.82 -1.47
CA ASP A 83 4.10 -9.45 -1.00
C ASP A 83 3.54 -10.46 -2.02
N PRO A 84 3.56 -11.77 -1.74
CA PRO A 84 3.14 -12.80 -2.69
C PRO A 84 1.63 -13.01 -2.72
N THR A 85 0.86 -12.31 -1.88
CA THR A 85 -0.56 -12.61 -1.61
C THR A 85 -1.40 -12.76 -2.88
N LEU A 86 -1.20 -11.91 -3.89
CA LEU A 86 -2.00 -11.97 -5.11
C LEU A 86 -1.62 -13.13 -6.03
N ASP A 87 -0.34 -13.49 -6.06
CA ASP A 87 0.14 -14.62 -6.84
C ASP A 87 -0.33 -15.94 -6.20
N GLU A 88 -0.26 -16.03 -4.88
CA GLU A 88 -0.83 -17.15 -4.13
C GLU A 88 -2.35 -17.23 -4.28
N LEU A 89 -3.05 -16.09 -4.28
CA LEU A 89 -4.49 -16.05 -4.56
C LEU A 89 -4.80 -16.58 -5.96
N ALA A 90 -4.07 -16.13 -6.99
CA ALA A 90 -4.25 -16.60 -8.36
C ALA A 90 -3.94 -18.10 -8.50
N HIS A 91 -2.93 -18.60 -7.76
CA HIS A 91 -2.59 -20.02 -7.73
C HIS A 91 -3.65 -20.87 -7.04
N ALA A 92 -4.25 -20.38 -5.95
CA ALA A 92 -5.26 -21.09 -5.18
C ALA A 92 -6.62 -21.20 -5.89
N LEU A 93 -6.88 -20.40 -6.94
CA LEU A 93 -8.11 -20.47 -7.70
C LEU A 93 -8.20 -21.76 -8.53
N PRO A 94 -9.39 -22.37 -8.62
CA PRO A 94 -9.59 -23.59 -9.41
C PRO A 94 -9.45 -23.31 -10.91
N ASP A 95 -9.00 -24.31 -11.65
CA ASP A 95 -8.91 -24.28 -13.11
C ASP A 95 -10.28 -24.03 -13.76
N GLY A 96 -10.32 -23.09 -14.73
CA GLY A 96 -11.56 -22.66 -15.36
C GLY A 96 -12.54 -21.95 -14.40
N GLY A 97 -12.05 -21.47 -13.26
CA GLY A 97 -12.86 -20.85 -12.21
C GLY A 97 -13.56 -19.57 -12.65
N ARG A 98 -14.72 -19.30 -12.03
CA ARG A 98 -15.43 -18.02 -12.15
C ARG A 98 -15.26 -17.22 -10.88
N VAL A 99 -14.74 -16.00 -10.99
CA VAL A 99 -14.43 -15.13 -9.85
C VAL A 99 -15.28 -13.87 -9.95
N ALA A 100 -16.05 -13.58 -8.90
CA ALA A 100 -16.68 -12.29 -8.74
C ALA A 100 -15.79 -11.39 -7.86
N VAL A 101 -15.46 -10.21 -8.36
CA VAL A 101 -14.69 -9.18 -7.62
C VAL A 101 -15.64 -8.01 -7.36
N VAL A 102 -15.66 -7.52 -6.12
CA VAL A 102 -16.46 -6.35 -5.73
C VAL A 102 -15.59 -5.11 -5.88
N GLY A 103 -15.98 -4.20 -6.76
CA GLY A 103 -15.12 -3.16 -7.30
C GLY A 103 -13.96 -3.74 -8.12
N TRP A 104 -12.99 -2.90 -8.49
CA TRP A 104 -11.77 -3.33 -9.17
C TRP A 104 -10.50 -2.87 -8.44
N PRO A 105 -9.92 -3.73 -7.59
CA PRO A 105 -8.56 -3.54 -7.07
C PRO A 105 -7.55 -3.72 -8.20
N GLU A 106 -6.83 -2.65 -8.58
CA GLU A 106 -5.86 -2.66 -9.69
C GLU A 106 -4.80 -3.77 -9.57
N ARG A 107 -4.40 -4.08 -8.34
CA ARG A 107 -3.51 -5.19 -7.97
C ARG A 107 -3.92 -6.54 -8.56
N LEU A 108 -5.22 -6.82 -8.67
CA LEU A 108 -5.70 -8.11 -9.18
C LEU A 108 -5.43 -8.28 -10.68
N GLY A 109 -5.22 -7.18 -11.42
CA GLY A 109 -5.12 -7.20 -12.87
C GLY A 109 -4.04 -8.15 -13.39
N ALA A 110 -2.77 -7.96 -13.00
CA ALA A 110 -1.67 -8.75 -13.55
C ALA A 110 -1.72 -10.25 -13.13
N PRO A 111 -1.90 -10.61 -11.85
CA PRO A 111 -1.92 -12.02 -11.42
C PRO A 111 -3.07 -12.81 -12.04
N LEU A 112 -4.29 -12.23 -12.10
CA LEU A 112 -5.43 -12.90 -12.72
C LEU A 112 -5.29 -12.97 -14.26
N SER A 113 -4.71 -11.96 -14.90
CA SER A 113 -4.48 -12.00 -16.36
C SER A 113 -3.46 -13.07 -16.76
N ARG A 114 -2.48 -13.38 -15.89
CA ARG A 114 -1.48 -14.43 -16.14
C ARG A 114 -2.06 -15.86 -16.16
N ARG A 115 -3.19 -16.09 -15.48
CA ARG A 115 -3.89 -17.39 -15.46
C ARG A 115 -4.43 -17.76 -16.84
N GLY A 116 -5.07 -16.81 -17.52
CA GLY A 116 -5.62 -16.99 -18.87
C GLY A 116 -6.84 -17.92 -18.99
N ASP A 117 -7.17 -18.68 -17.95
CA ASP A 117 -8.27 -19.65 -17.91
C ASP A 117 -9.46 -19.21 -17.03
N LEU A 118 -9.34 -18.09 -16.32
CA LEU A 118 -10.35 -17.59 -15.39
C LEU A 118 -11.40 -16.72 -16.09
N GLU A 119 -12.65 -16.81 -15.63
CA GLU A 119 -13.72 -15.88 -15.98
C GLU A 119 -13.92 -14.90 -14.81
N VAL A 120 -13.42 -13.67 -14.94
CA VAL A 120 -13.54 -12.64 -13.91
C VAL A 120 -14.74 -11.73 -14.20
N ARG A 121 -15.60 -11.55 -13.20
CA ARG A 121 -16.77 -10.68 -13.23
C ARG A 121 -16.60 -9.57 -12.19
N VAL A 122 -16.64 -8.34 -12.64
CA VAL A 122 -16.57 -7.17 -11.76
C VAL A 122 -17.99 -6.77 -11.37
N VAL A 123 -18.25 -6.73 -10.07
CA VAL A 123 -19.45 -6.13 -9.50
C VAL A 123 -19.12 -4.68 -9.24
N ASP A 124 -19.72 -3.80 -10.02
CA ASP A 124 -19.53 -2.38 -9.85
C ASP A 124 -20.04 -1.93 -8.48
N VAL A 125 -19.25 -1.05 -7.84
CA VAL A 125 -19.55 -0.45 -6.55
C VAL A 125 -19.74 1.06 -6.67
N ASP A 126 -19.38 1.63 -7.82
CA ASP A 126 -19.72 3.00 -8.17
C ASP A 126 -21.13 2.97 -8.75
N GLY A 127 -22.11 3.33 -7.91
CA GLY A 127 -23.50 3.34 -8.32
C GLY A 127 -23.77 4.47 -9.31
N ASP A 128 -23.87 4.13 -10.59
CA ASP A 128 -24.68 4.84 -11.58
C ASP A 128 -26.06 4.16 -11.74
#